data_AF-A0A914PG57-F1
#
_entry.id   AF-A0A914PG57-F1
#
_cell.length_a   1.000
_cell.length_b   1.000
_cell.length_c   1.000
_cell.angle_alpha   90.00
_cell.angle_beta   90.00
_cell.angle_gamma   90.00
#
_symmetry.space_group_name_H-M   'P 1'
#
loop_
_entity.id
_entity.type
_entity.pdbx_description
1 polymer ?
#
loop_
_entity_poly.entity_id
_entity_poly.type
_entity_poly.pdbx_seq_one_letter_code
_entity_poly.pdbx_strand_id
1 'polypeptide(L)'
;MGVHPSSDPDQPFDKEAYTELPINVISNYGKQERYFFIRVGRCSEIGQGELWMATEGGASATQLHDKISKINQRDAEKRRQQGIVLSVLVVFFF
;
A
#
# COMPACT_ATOMS: atom_id res chain seq x y z
N MET A 1 -10.62 -11.66 11.77
CA MET A 1 -11.48 -10.51 11.42
C MET A 1 -11.14 -10.10 10.00
N GLY A 2 -12.14 -9.98 9.13
CA GLY A 2 -11.97 -9.65 7.72
C GLY A 2 -12.65 -8.32 7.39
N VAL A 3 -12.16 -7.65 6.36
CA VAL A 3 -12.80 -6.44 5.80
C VAL A 3 -13.98 -6.85 4.91
N HIS A 4 -15.15 -6.25 5.14
CA HIS A 4 -16.36 -6.48 4.34
C HIS A 4 -16.76 -5.18 3.64
N PRO A 5 -17.24 -5.25 2.38
CA PRO A 5 -17.77 -4.07 1.70
C PRO A 5 -19.01 -3.55 2.43
N SER A 6 -19.11 -2.22 2.61
CA SER A 6 -20.32 -1.61 3.17
C SER A 6 -21.51 -1.84 2.25
N SER A 7 -22.68 -2.09 2.84
CA SER A 7 -23.95 -2.34 2.14
C SER A 7 -24.72 -1.07 1.84
N ASP A 8 -24.29 0.08 2.36
CA ASP A 8 -24.96 1.37 2.22
C ASP A 8 -24.00 2.40 1.58
N PRO A 9 -24.28 2.85 0.34
CA PRO A 9 -23.45 3.82 -0.36
C PRO A 9 -23.53 5.25 0.21
N ASP A 10 -24.56 5.56 1.01
CA ASP A 10 -24.78 6.88 1.62
C ASP A 10 -24.29 6.95 3.08
N GLN A 11 -23.75 5.85 3.61
CA GLN A 11 -23.19 5.84 4.96
C GLN A 11 -21.97 6.79 5.02
N PRO A 12 -21.90 7.69 6.04
CA PRO A 12 -20.72 8.52 6.25
C PRO A 12 -19.47 7.64 6.24
N PHE A 13 -18.43 8.08 5.53
CA PHE A 13 -17.17 7.34 5.42
C PHE A 13 -16.63 7.02 6.81
N ASP A 14 -16.85 5.78 7.25
CA ASP A 14 -16.51 5.32 8.58
C ASP A 14 -15.01 5.08 8.65
N LYS A 15 -14.32 5.93 9.42
CA LYS A 15 -12.87 5.86 9.61
C LYS A 15 -12.40 4.58 10.27
N GLU A 16 -13.30 3.89 10.98
CA GLU A 16 -13.01 2.62 11.62
C GLU A 16 -13.22 1.42 10.68
N ALA A 17 -13.89 1.62 9.54
CA ALA A 17 -14.18 0.56 8.57
C ALA A 17 -13.07 0.34 7.54
N TYR A 18 -12.02 1.15 7.53
CA TYR A 18 -10.89 1.00 6.61
C TYR A 18 -9.54 1.09 7.33
N THR A 19 -8.51 0.61 6.64
CA THR A 19 -7.12 0.72 7.07
C THR A 19 -6.35 1.56 6.06
N GLU A 20 -5.71 2.63 6.55
CA GLU A 20 -4.78 3.40 5.74
C GLU A 20 -3.45 2.65 5.64
N LEU A 21 -2.98 2.43 4.41
CA LEU A 21 -1.68 1.80 4.15
C LEU A 21 -0.75 2.80 3.46
N PRO A 22 0.22 3.37 4.20
CA PRO A 22 1.26 4.21 3.62
C PRO A 22 2.05 3.48 2.52
N ILE A 23 2.39 4.19 1.43
CA ILE A 23 3.12 3.58 0.29
C ILE A 23 4.48 3.03 0.72
N ASN A 24 5.14 3.66 1.69
CA ASN A 24 6.45 3.22 2.20
C ASN A 24 6.42 1.88 2.95
N VAL A 25 5.25 1.42 3.43
CA VAL A 25 5.13 0.11 4.08
C VAL A 25 4.78 -1.00 3.08
N ILE A 26 4.44 -0.65 1.84
CA ILE A 26 4.18 -1.62 0.77
C ILE A 26 5.54 -2.11 0.24
N SER A 27 5.82 -3.39 0.46
CA SER A 27 7.07 -4.04 0.03
C SER A 27 7.01 -4.54 -1.41
N ASN A 28 5.82 -4.90 -1.89
CA ASN A 28 5.57 -5.36 -3.25
C ASN A 28 4.07 -5.27 -3.58
N TYR A 29 3.73 -5.28 -4.85
CA TYR A 29 2.36 -5.42 -5.34
C TYR A 29 2.35 -6.09 -6.71
N GLY A 30 1.22 -6.64 -7.11
CA GLY A 30 1.12 -7.33 -8.39
C GLY A 30 -0.29 -7.78 -8.71
N LYS A 31 -0.42 -8.51 -9.81
CA LYS A 31 -1.68 -9.10 -10.24
C LYS A 31 -1.49 -10.54 -10.70
N GLN A 32 -2.55 -11.32 -10.56
CA GLN A 32 -2.67 -12.66 -11.10
C GLN A 32 -4.10 -12.88 -11.59
N GLU A 33 -4.27 -13.06 -12.90
CA GLU A 33 -5.60 -13.15 -13.53
C GLU A 33 -6.52 -12.00 -13.09
N ARG A 34 -7.65 -12.30 -12.44
CA ARG A 34 -8.61 -11.33 -11.90
C ARG A 34 -8.26 -10.81 -10.49
N TYR A 35 -7.16 -11.24 -9.91
CA TYR A 35 -6.75 -10.85 -8.56
C TYR A 35 -5.64 -9.82 -8.60
N PHE A 36 -5.68 -8.88 -7.65
CA PHE A 36 -4.61 -7.94 -7.37
C PHE A 36 -4.15 -8.15 -5.92
N PHE A 37 -2.84 -8.05 -5.67
CA PHE A 37 -2.29 -8.22 -4.34
C PHE A 37 -1.37 -7.07 -3.93
N ILE A 38 -1.33 -6.80 -2.64
CA ILE A 38 -0.41 -5.89 -1.98
C ILE A 38 0.32 -6.66 -0.88
N ARG A 39 1.65 -6.68 -0.93
CA ARG A 39 2.48 -7.25 0.12
C ARG A 39 2.97 -6.17 1.06
N VAL A 40 2.48 -6.21 2.29
CA VAL A 40 2.79 -5.27 3.35
C VAL A 40 4.02 -5.74 4.12
N GLY A 41 4.96 -4.82 4.36
CA GLY A 41 6.20 -5.07 5.08
C GLY A 41 6.05 -4.99 6.61
N ARG A 42 7.09 -5.43 7.32
CA ARG A 42 7.12 -5.52 8.80
C ARG A 42 6.91 -4.20 9.54
N CYS A 43 7.12 -3.06 8.88
CA CYS A 43 6.97 -1.73 9.49
C CYS A 43 5.53 -1.20 9.43
N SER A 44 4.57 -1.98 8.94
CA SER A 44 3.16 -1.59 8.96
C SER A 44 2.51 -1.90 10.31
N GLU A 45 1.57 -1.06 10.72
CA GLU A 45 0.77 -1.23 11.94
C GLU A 45 -0.08 -2.50 11.91
N ILE A 46 -0.46 -2.98 10.71
CA ILE A 46 -1.18 -4.26 10.54
C ILE A 46 -0.26 -5.48 10.48
N GLY A 47 1.05 -5.28 10.59
CA GLY A 47 2.06 -6.33 10.49
C GLY A 47 2.38 -6.72 9.04
N GLN A 48 3.21 -7.76 8.91
CA GLN A 48 3.63 -8.30 7.61
C GLN A 48 2.56 -9.23 7.05
N GLY A 49 2.25 -9.11 5.76
CA GLY A 49 1.31 -10.01 5.11
C GLY A 49 1.00 -9.64 3.66
N GLU A 50 0.03 -10.33 3.09
CA GLU A 50 -0.48 -10.06 1.75
C GLU A 50 -1.99 -9.80 1.80
N LEU A 51 -2.40 -8.70 1.18
CA LEU A 51 -3.79 -8.38 0.95
C LEU A 51 -4.13 -8.75 -0.49
N TRP A 52 -5.08 -9.66 -0.64
CA TRP A 52 -5.56 -10.15 -1.92
C TRP A 52 -6.96 -9.62 -2.19
N MET A 53 -7.17 -9.05 -3.37
CA MET A 53 -8.45 -8.46 -3.77
C MET A 53 -8.89 -9.07 -5.11
N ALA A 54 -10.12 -9.57 -5.13
CA ALA A 54 -10.77 -9.99 -6.36
C ALA A 54 -11.30 -8.77 -7.11
N THR A 55 -11.11 -8.76 -8.43
CA THR A 55 -11.64 -7.73 -9.33
C THR A 55 -12.68 -8.36 -10.25
N GLU A 56 -13.42 -7.52 -10.97
CA GLU A 56 -14.43 -7.94 -11.95
C GLU A 56 -13.84 -8.83 -13.07
N GLY A 57 -12.54 -8.69 -13.36
CA GLY A 57 -11.84 -9.49 -14.35
C GLY A 57 -10.38 -9.07 -14.52
N GLY A 58 -9.63 -9.81 -15.35
CA GLY A 58 -8.20 -9.54 -15.52
C GLY A 58 -7.84 -8.17 -16.10
N ALA A 59 -8.74 -7.56 -16.85
CA ALA A 59 -8.60 -6.18 -17.30
C ALA A 59 -8.64 -5.19 -16.13
N SER A 60 -9.57 -5.37 -15.18
CA SER A 60 -9.70 -4.53 -13.99
C SER A 60 -8.48 -4.67 -13.07
N ALA A 61 -7.97 -5.90 -12.87
CA ALA A 61 -6.73 -6.13 -12.14
C ALA A 61 -5.51 -5.46 -12.82
N THR A 62 -5.47 -5.43 -14.16
CA THR A 62 -4.42 -4.73 -14.92
C THR A 62 -4.52 -3.22 -14.74
N GLN A 63 -5.71 -2.64 -14.83
CA GLN A 63 -5.91 -1.21 -14.61
C GLN A 63 -5.52 -0.79 -13.19
N LEU A 64 -5.84 -1.60 -12.17
CA LEU A 64 -5.43 -1.36 -10.79
C LEU A 64 -3.91 -1.38 -10.64
N HIS A 65 -3.26 -2.40 -11.20
CA HIS A 65 -1.81 -2.50 -11.22
C HIS A 65 -1.14 -1.27 -11.84
N ASP A 66 -1.63 -0.81 -12.98
CA ASP A 66 -1.03 0.33 -13.70
C ASP A 66 -1.23 1.65 -12.94
N LYS A 67 -2.39 1.83 -12.29
CA LYS A 67 -2.65 2.98 -11.43
C LYS A 67 -1.70 3.00 -10.23
N ILE A 68 -1.58 1.89 -9.50
CA ILE A 68 -0.67 1.79 -8.35
C ILE A 68 0.79 1.99 -8.78
N SER A 69 1.20 1.42 -9.92
CA SER A 69 2.55 1.59 -10.46
C SER A 69 2.88 3.05 -10.74
N LYS A 70 1.95 3.80 -11.34
CA LYS A 70 2.13 5.24 -11.59
C LYS A 70 2.24 6.04 -10.29
N ILE A 71 1.48 5.69 -9.25
CA ILE A 71 1.57 6.33 -7.94
C ILE A 71 2.94 6.06 -7.31
N ASN A 72 3.38 4.81 -7.29
CA ASN A 72 4.66 4.44 -6.70
C ASN A 72 5.84 5.07 -7.45
N GLN A 73 5.79 5.14 -8.79
CA GLN A 73 6.81 5.81 -9.59
C GLN A 73 6.89 7.31 -9.29
N ARG A 74 5.74 7.99 -9.15
CA ARG A 74 5.70 9.41 -8.76
C ARG A 74 6.28 9.63 -7.36
N ASP A 75 5.99 8.74 -6.42
CA ASP A 75 6.52 8.83 -5.06
C ASP A 75 8.02 8.55 -4.99
N ALA A 76 8.50 7.54 -5.75
CA ALA A 76 9.92 7.24 -5.88
C ALA A 76 10.71 8.42 -6.46
N GLU A 77 10.18 9.09 -7.48
CA GLU A 77 10.80 10.28 -8.06
C GLU A 77 10.87 11.45 -7.06
N LYS A 78 9.81 11.67 -6.27
CA LYS A 78 9.83 12.66 -5.17
C LYS A 78 10.90 12.34 -4.13
N ARG A 79 11.01 11.09 -3.68
CA ARG A 79 12.04 10.66 -2.72
C ARG A 79 13.45 10.85 -3.27
N ARG A 80 13.64 10.56 -4.56
CA ARG A 80 14.92 10.76 -5.26
C ARG A 80 15.32 12.24 -5.29
N GLN A 81 14.36 13.13 -5.53
CA GLN A 81 14.59 14.58 -5.55
C GLN A 81 14.85 15.17 -4.15
N GLN A 82 14.31 14.57 -3.10
CA GLN A 82 14.49 15.01 -1.71
C GLN A 82 15.88 14.64 -1.13
N GLY A 83 16.59 13.69 -1.75
CA GLY A 83 17.87 13.18 -1.25
C GLY A 83 17.70 12.26 -0.03
N ILE A 84 18.66 11.35 0.20
CA ILE A 84 18.69 10.51 1.41
C ILE A 84 19.49 11.27 2.46
N VAL A 85 18.82 11.88 3.44
CA VAL A 85 19.48 12.41 4.64
C VAL A 85 19.58 11.28 5.65
N LEU A 86 20.74 10.63 5.72
CA LEU A 86 21.05 9.64 6.75
C LEU A 86 21.57 10.39 7.98
N SER A 87 20.67 10.73 8.92
CA SER A 87 21.07 11.27 10.22
C SER A 87 21.60 10.15 11.11
N VAL A 88 22.89 9.84 10.99
CA VAL A 88 23.56 8.88 11.88
C VAL A 88 23.98 9.61 13.15
N LEU A 89 23.31 9.30 14.27
CA LEU A 89 23.76 9.72 15.58
C LEU A 89 24.92 8.79 16.02
N VAL A 90 26.16 9.25 15.88
CA VAL A 90 27.32 8.55 16.44
C VAL A 90 27.46 8.94 17.92
N VAL A 91 27.04 8.04 18.81
CA VAL A 91 27.26 8.21 20.26
C VAL A 91 28.65 7.66 20.59
N PHE A 92 29.61 8.54 20.84
CA PHE A 92 30.90 8.16 21.40
C PHE A 92 30.72 7.93 22.91
N PHE A 93 30.98 6.71 23.37
CA PHE A 93 31.22 6.45 24.79
C PHE A 93 32.71 6.67 25.05
N PHE A 94 33.04 7.68 25.86
CA PHE A 94 34.38 7.89 26.43
C PHE A 94 34.49 7.19 27.77
#